data_AF-A0A3M6KH57-F1
#
_entry.id   AF-A0A3M6KH57-F1
#
_cell.length_a   1.000
_cell.length_b   1.000
_cell.length_c   1.000
_cell.angle_alpha   90.00
_cell.angle_beta   90.00
_cell.angle_gamma   90.00
#
_symmetry.space_group_name_H-M   'P 1'
#
loop_
_entity.id
_entity.type
_entity.pdbx_description
1 polymer ?
#
loop_
_entity_poly.entity_id
_entity_poly.type
_entity_poly.pdbx_seq_one_letter_code
_entity_poly.pdbx_strand_id
1 'polypeptide(L)' 'MNLETISEYDLIGQEITITQSKNKEIVGLKGKVIMETKNMITVNTDDGKKNIPKDICQFSNNKGILETD' A
#
# COMPACT_ATOMS: atom_id res chain seq x y z
N MET A 1 7.20 16.49 10.43
CA MET A 1 6.95 15.17 9.81
C MET A 1 7.00 15.41 8.32
N ASN A 2 7.94 14.80 7.59
CA ASN A 2 8.04 14.96 6.14
C ASN A 2 7.05 13.99 5.49
N LEU A 3 6.01 14.54 4.87
CA LEU A 3 5.11 13.79 4.00
C LEU A 3 5.74 13.86 2.59
N GLU A 4 6.33 12.75 2.13
CA GLU A 4 6.78 12.63 0.75
C GLU A 4 5.58 12.23 -0.10
N THR A 5 4.99 13.19 -0.82
CA THR A 5 3.95 12.90 -1.82
C THR A 5 4.58 12.11 -2.97
N ILE A 6 4.37 10.80 -2.96
CA ILE A 6 4.81 9.89 -4.02
C ILE A 6 3.71 9.91 -5.08
N SER A 7 4.02 10.45 -6.27
CA SER A 7 3.08 10.54 -7.40
C SER A 7 2.41 9.19 -7.71
N GLU A 8 1.19 9.24 -8.27
CA GLU A 8 0.25 8.14 -8.64
C GLU A 8 0.80 6.99 -9.51
N TYR A 9 2.11 6.93 -9.76
CA TYR A 9 2.78 5.89 -10.56
C TYR A 9 4.06 5.34 -9.93
N ASP A 10 4.45 5.83 -8.76
CA ASP A 10 5.76 5.51 -8.15
C ASP A 10 5.63 4.57 -6.94
N LEU A 11 4.43 4.00 -6.70
CA LEU A 11 4.24 2.94 -5.69
C LEU A 11 4.70 1.58 -6.21
N ILE A 12 4.62 1.32 -7.52
CA ILE A 12 5.01 0.04 -8.10
C ILE A 12 6.50 -0.21 -7.84
N GLY A 13 6.80 -1.36 -7.25
CA GLY A 13 8.16 -1.72 -6.87
C GLY A 13 8.52 -1.39 -5.42
N GLN A 14 7.71 -0.62 -4.71
CA GLN A 14 7.93 -0.34 -3.30
C GLN A 14 7.43 -1.48 -2.41
N GLU A 15 8.18 -1.73 -1.33
CA GLU A 15 7.71 -2.56 -0.23
C GLU A 15 6.84 -1.71 0.70
N ILE A 16 5.62 -2.20 0.94
CA ILE A 16 4.63 -1.53 1.77
C ILE A 16 4.13 -2.44 2.87
N THR A 17 3.64 -1.82 3.93
CA THR A 17 2.92 -2.48 5.03
C THR A 17 1.60 -1.77 5.26
N ILE A 18 0.53 -2.54 5.47
CA ILE A 18 -0.78 -2.00 5.83
C ILE A 18 -0.77 -1.69 7.33
N THR A 19 -0.74 -0.41 7.69
CA THR A 19 -0.74 0.02 9.10
C THR A 19 -2.15 0.13 9.66
N GLN A 20 -3.12 0.48 8.81
CA GLN A 20 -4.52 0.61 9.20
C GLN A 20 -5.44 0.19 8.05
N SER A 21 -6.59 -0.42 8.39
CA SER A 21 -7.66 -0.66 7.43
C SER A 21 -9.00 -0.80 8.13
N LYS A 22 -10.10 -0.54 7.40
CA LYS A 22 -11.45 -0.92 7.85
C LYS A 22 -11.59 -2.44 7.99
N ASN A 23 -10.89 -3.23 7.17
CA ASN A 23 -10.79 -4.67 7.38
C ASN A 23 -9.56 -4.97 8.25
N LYS A 24 -9.79 -5.37 9.51
CA LYS A 24 -8.70 -5.64 10.45
C LYS A 24 -7.87 -6.89 10.10
N GLU A 25 -8.39 -7.80 9.28
CA GLU A 25 -7.69 -9.03 8.90
C GLU A 25 -6.49 -8.77 7.99
N ILE A 26 -6.47 -7.63 7.29
CA ILE A 26 -5.37 -7.27 6.38
C ILE A 26 -4.34 -6.33 7.03
N VAL A 27 -4.58 -5.87 8.26
CA VAL A 27 -3.61 -5.02 8.98
C VAL A 27 -2.38 -5.85 9.33
N GLY A 28 -1.18 -5.29 9.07
CA GLY A 28 0.09 -5.99 9.23
C GLY A 28 0.52 -6.79 8.00
N LEU A 29 -0.30 -6.85 6.94
CA LEU A 29 0.10 -7.41 5.66
C LEU A 29 1.23 -6.56 5.07
N LYS A 30 2.31 -7.26 4.68
CA LYS A 30 3.49 -6.68 4.04
C LYS A 30 3.71 -7.31 2.68
N GLY A 31 4.23 -6.52 1.75
CA GLY A 31 4.63 -7.03 0.45
C GLY A 31 4.99 -5.93 -0.53
N LYS A 32 5.34 -6.36 -1.74
CA LYS A 32 5.78 -5.46 -2.81
C LYS A 32 4.62 -5.10 -3.73
N VAL A 33 4.41 -3.81 -3.99
CA VAL A 33 3.40 -3.37 -4.96
C VAL A 33 3.87 -3.77 -6.36
N ILE A 34 3.03 -4.50 -7.09
CA ILE A 34 3.32 -4.96 -8.46
C ILE A 34 2.44 -4.29 -9.51
N MET A 35 1.32 -3.71 -9.11
CA MET A 35 0.40 -3.02 -9.98
C MET A 35 -0.38 -1.99 -9.17
N GLU A 36 -0.68 -0.88 -9.81
CA GLU A 36 -1.52 0.17 -9.27
C GLU A 36 -2.58 0.54 -10.30
N THR A 37 -3.78 0.79 -9.79
CA THR A 37 -4.88 1.40 -10.53
C THR A 37 -5.37 2.60 -9.73
N LYS A 38 -6.33 3.35 -10.27
CA LYS A 38 -6.88 4.53 -9.60
C LYS A 38 -7.28 4.25 -8.14
N ASN A 39 -8.03 3.19 -7.87
CA ASN A 39 -8.60 2.92 -6.54
C ASN A 39 -7.98 1.74 -5.80
N MET A 40 -7.13 0.95 -6.45
CA MET A 40 -6.62 -0.31 -5.91
C MET A 40 -5.14 -0.48 -6.20
N ILE A 41 -4.46 -1.16 -5.29
CA ILE A 41 -3.09 -1.64 -5.48
C ILE A 41 -3.06 -3.16 -5.41
N THR A 42 -2.21 -3.79 -6.21
CA THR A 42 -1.90 -5.22 -6.09
C THR A 42 -0.57 -5.38 -5.40
N VAL A 43 -0.59 -6.06 -4.27
CA VAL A 43 0.58 -6.35 -3.45
C VAL A 43 0.92 -7.83 -3.57
N ASN A 44 2.17 -8.13 -3.90
CA ASN A 44 2.70 -9.49 -3.84
C ASN A 44 3.24 -9.75 -2.43
N THR A 45 2.55 -10.62 -1.70
CA THR A 45 2.93 -11.07 -0.36
C THR A 45 3.48 -12.49 -0.42
N ASP A 46 4.00 -12.99 0.71
CA ASP A 46 4.45 -14.39 0.83
C ASP A 46 3.32 -15.40 0.59
N ASP A 47 2.07 -14.99 0.86
CA ASP A 47 0.84 -15.78 0.69
C ASP A 47 0.23 -15.62 -0.72
N GLY A 48 0.92 -14.88 -1.60
CA GLY A 48 0.50 -14.63 -2.98
C GLY A 48 0.05 -13.18 -3.23
N LYS A 49 -0.60 -12.97 -4.37
CA LYS A 49 -1.04 -11.63 -4.80
C LYS A 49 -2.35 -11.27 -4.12
N LYS A 50 -2.39 -10.10 -3.46
CA LYS A 50 -3.62 -9.54 -2.88
C LYS A 50 -3.92 -8.17 -3.48
N ASN A 51 -5.18 -7.97 -3.81
CA ASN A 51 -5.69 -6.69 -4.28
C ASN A 51 -6.24 -5.92 -3.08
N ILE A 52 -5.67 -4.75 -2.81
CA ILE A 52 -6.01 -3.93 -1.66
C ILE A 52 -6.64 -2.62 -2.16
N PRO A 53 -7.86 -2.28 -1.73
CA PRO A 53 -8.46 -0.98 -2.00
C PRO A 53 -7.77 0.14 -1.20
N LYS A 54 -7.51 1.28 -1.88
CA LYS A 54 -6.84 2.46 -1.31
C LYS A 54 -7.72 3.21 -0.29
N ASP A 55 -9.01 3.33 -0.59
CA ASP A 55 -9.98 4.14 0.16
C ASP A 55 -10.21 3.71 1.62
N ILE A 56 -9.94 2.45 1.94
CA ILE A 56 -10.14 1.87 3.26
C ILE A 56 -8.84 1.47 3.95
N CYS A 57 -7.68 1.81 3.40
CA CYS A 57 -6.38 1.38 3.93
C CYS A 57 -5.40 2.54 4.05
N GLN A 58 -4.52 2.46 5.05
CA GLN A 58 -3.34 3.28 5.15
C GLN A 58 -2.11 2.41 4.92
N PHE A 59 -1.20 2.90 4.09
CA PHE A 59 0.03 2.20 3.74
C PHE A 59 1.23 2.94 4.30
N SER A 60 2.29 2.21 4.65
CA SER A 60 3.58 2.80 5.01
C SER A 60 4.72 2.03 4.35
N ASN A 61 5.80 2.74 4.03
CA ASN A 61 7.07 2.16 3.58
C ASN A 61 8.22 2.59 4.53
N ASN A 62 9.46 2.30 4.15
CA ASN A 62 10.65 2.72 4.91
C ASN A 62 10.84 4.24 5.02
N LYS A 63 10.13 5.04 4.22
CA LYS A 63 10.21 6.50 4.20
C LYS A 63 9.11 7.17 5.04
N GLY A 64 7.99 6.49 5.27
CA GLY A 64 6.89 6.99 6.09
C GLY A 64 5.53 6.48 5.65
N ILE A 65 4.49 7.25 6.00
CA ILE A 65 3.11 6.99 5.56
C ILE A 65 2.99 7.42 4.10
N LEU A 66 2.36 6.56 3.30
CA LEU A 66 2.05 6.80 1.90
C LEU A 66 0.65 7.40 1.80
N GLU A 67 0.55 8.57 1.20
CA GLU A 67 -0.73 9.13 0.80
C GLU A 67 -1.05 8.66 -0.62
N THR A 68 -2.27 8.19 -0.83
CA THR A 68 -2.77 7.77 -2.14
C THR A 68 -4.01 8.60 -2.44
N ASP A 69 -4.00 9.34 -3.56
CA ASP A 69 -5.13 10.13 -4.07
C ASP A 69 -6.34 9.27 -4.52
#